data_AF-A0A354DFG5-F1
#
_entry.id   AF-A0A354DFG5-F1
#
_cell.length_a   1.000
_cell.length_b   1.000
_cell.length_c   1.000
_cell.angle_alpha   90.00
_cell.angle_beta   90.00
_cell.angle_gamma   90.00
#
_symmetry.space_group_name_H-M   'P 1'
#
loop_
_entity.id
_entity.type
_entity.pdbx_description
1 polymer ?
#
loop_
_entity_poly.entity_id
_entity_poly.type
_entity_poly.pdbx_seq_one_letter_code
_entity_poly.pdbx_strand_id
1 'polypeptide(L)'
;MIFFKLLPTCYIAALLNIATDLLVTYYPLWKHPDLSIGEIMIRHTIMAFGIYFMTTYLFLQWLPTKRTFLSMVKYISYWVIYSLIIEVIFLSWGEIQHGLWWNLWYSILSDFLLFSLFFFHHNWFTKHS
;
A
#
# COMPACT_ATOMS: atom_id res chain seq x y z
N MET A 1 -21.55 -11.83 5.12
CA MET A 1 -21.30 -11.04 3.89
C MET A 1 -20.46 -9.77 4.16
N ILE A 2 -19.39 -9.88 4.96
CA ILE A 2 -18.48 -8.76 5.27
C ILE A 2 -17.42 -8.59 4.17
N PHE A 3 -16.96 -9.71 3.61
CA PHE A 3 -15.97 -9.79 2.54
C PHE A 3 -16.26 -8.85 1.36
N PHE A 4 -17.45 -8.93 0.76
CA PHE A 4 -17.82 -8.13 -0.42
C PHE A 4 -17.84 -6.62 -0.16
N LYS A 5 -18.03 -6.16 1.09
CA LYS A 5 -18.02 -4.73 1.43
C LYS A 5 -16.61 -4.14 1.46
N LEU A 6 -15.57 -4.99 1.55
CA LEU A 6 -14.18 -4.56 1.61
C LEU A 6 -13.57 -4.46 0.20
N LEU A 7 -13.99 -5.35 -0.72
CA LEU A 7 -13.41 -5.49 -2.06
C LEU A 7 -13.26 -4.18 -2.84
N PRO A 8 -14.23 -3.25 -2.88
CA PRO A 8 -14.09 -2.04 -3.68
C PRO A 8 -12.85 -1.22 -3.32
N THR A 9 -12.52 -1.13 -2.04
CA THR A 9 -11.34 -0.40 -1.59
C THR A 9 -10.05 -1.17 -1.88
N CYS A 10 -10.09 -2.51 -1.80
CA CYS A 10 -8.95 -3.35 -2.16
C CYS A 10 -8.62 -3.24 -3.66
N TYR A 11 -9.63 -3.19 -4.52
CA TYR A 11 -9.43 -2.94 -5.96
C TYR A 11 -8.87 -1.55 -6.24
N ILE A 12 -9.31 -0.52 -5.49
CA ILE A 12 -8.73 0.82 -5.59
C ILE A 12 -7.26 0.82 -5.19
N ALA A 13 -6.87 0.09 -4.14
CA ALA A 13 -5.47 -0.07 -3.75
C ALA A 13 -4.64 -0.75 -4.86
N ALA A 14 -5.16 -1.82 -5.47
CA ALA A 14 -4.48 -2.50 -6.58
C ALA A 14 -4.30 -1.57 -7.80
N LEU A 15 -5.33 -0.78 -8.15
CA LEU A 15 -5.26 0.19 -9.24
C LEU A 15 -4.25 1.31 -8.95
N LEU A 16 -4.21 1.82 -7.71
CA LEU A 16 -3.23 2.82 -7.30
C LEU A 16 -1.80 2.28 -7.35
N ASN A 17 -1.58 1.02 -6.98
CA ASN A 17 -0.27 0.39 -7.14
C ASN A 17 0.16 0.41 -8.61
N ILE A 18 -0.70 -0.07 -9.52
CA ILE A 18 -0.38 -0.11 -10.97
C ILE A 18 -0.10 1.31 -11.50
N ALA A 19 -0.90 2.30 -11.10
CA ALA A 19 -0.69 3.70 -11.49
C ALA A 19 0.65 4.24 -10.98
N THR A 20 1.04 3.86 -9.76
CA THR A 20 2.31 4.27 -9.17
C THR A 20 3.50 3.58 -9.83
N ASP A 21 3.40 2.28 -10.13
CA ASP A 21 4.43 1.54 -10.88
C ASP A 21 4.66 2.16 -12.27
N LEU A 22 3.59 2.58 -12.95
CA LEU A 22 3.69 3.32 -14.21
C LEU A 22 4.38 4.67 -14.02
N LEU A 23 4.05 5.42 -12.97
CA LEU A 23 4.70 6.69 -12.66
C LEU A 23 6.19 6.50 -12.39
N VAL A 24 6.56 5.48 -11.62
CA VAL A 24 7.95 5.22 -11.25
C VAL A 24 8.80 4.75 -12.44
N THR A 25 8.17 4.20 -13.47
CA THR A 25 8.84 3.91 -14.75
C THR A 25 9.40 5.19 -15.41
N TYR A 26 8.70 6.31 -15.26
CA TYR A 26 9.15 7.62 -15.78
C TYR A 26 9.95 8.44 -14.75
N TYR A 27 9.65 8.26 -13.46
CA TYR A 27 10.32 8.94 -12.35
C TYR A 27 10.83 7.89 -11.35
N PRO A 28 12.06 7.36 -11.50
CA PRO A 28 12.55 6.21 -10.76
C PRO A 28 12.84 6.53 -9.29
N LEU A 29 11.78 6.66 -8.48
CA LEU A 29 11.81 6.84 -7.03
C LEU A 29 12.30 5.57 -6.32
N TRP A 30 12.07 4.41 -6.92
CA TRP A 30 12.68 3.14 -6.53
C TRP A 30 13.18 2.41 -7.77
N LYS A 31 14.24 1.63 -7.57
CA LYS A 31 14.83 0.75 -8.59
C LYS A 31 14.85 -0.68 -8.08
N HIS A 32 14.51 -1.59 -8.96
CA HIS A 32 14.70 -3.02 -8.77
C HIS A 32 15.91 -3.46 -9.61
N PRO A 33 16.66 -4.50 -9.17
CA PRO A 33 17.73 -5.08 -9.99
C PRO A 33 17.19 -5.60 -11.33
N ASP A 34 18.08 -5.80 -12.30
CA ASP A 34 17.75 -6.10 -13.70
C ASP A 34 16.91 -7.39 -13.86
N LEU A 35 15.59 -7.22 -13.98
CA LEU A 35 14.62 -8.29 -14.24
C LEU A 35 14.27 -8.36 -15.73
N SER A 36 13.96 -9.55 -16.23
CA SER A 36 13.40 -9.73 -17.57
C SER A 36 11.98 -9.16 -17.67
N ILE A 37 11.50 -8.86 -18.88
CA ILE A 37 10.16 -8.31 -19.13
C ILE A 37 9.06 -9.19 -18.53
N GLY A 38 9.21 -10.53 -18.62
CA GLY A 38 8.25 -11.47 -18.04
C GLY A 38 8.21 -11.41 -16.52
N GLU A 39 9.36 -11.30 -15.87
CA GLU A 39 9.47 -11.16 -14.41
C GLU A 39 8.91 -9.84 -13.91
N ILE A 40 9.10 -8.74 -14.67
CA ILE A 40 8.51 -7.43 -14.37
C ILE A 40 6.99 -7.52 -14.36
N MET A 41 6.38 -8.13 -15.39
CA MET A 41 4.92 -8.26 -15.47
C MET A 41 4.34 -9.10 -14.32
N ILE A 42 4.99 -10.23 -14.01
CA ILE A 42 4.60 -11.08 -12.89
C ILE A 42 4.71 -10.32 -11.57
N ARG A 43 5.82 -9.60 -11.35
CA ARG A 43 6.03 -8.78 -10.16
C ARG A 43 4.93 -7.74 -10.02
N HIS A 44 4.65 -6.91 -11.02
CA HIS A 44 3.60 -5.89 -10.93
C HIS A 44 2.22 -6.48 -10.58
N THR A 45 1.89 -7.64 -11.15
CA THR A 45 0.63 -8.33 -10.86
C THR A 45 0.57 -8.83 -9.41
N ILE A 46 1.65 -9.45 -8.92
CA ILE A 46 1.77 -9.92 -7.54
C ILE A 46 1.77 -8.75 -6.55
N MET A 47 2.44 -7.64 -6.87
CA MET A 47 2.41 -6.44 -6.03
C MET A 47 0.98 -5.90 -5.93
N ALA A 48 0.29 -5.70 -7.06
CA ALA A 48 -1.05 -5.12 -7.07
C ALA A 48 -2.10 -6.00 -6.37
N PHE A 49 -2.21 -7.27 -6.75
CA PHE A 49 -3.27 -8.17 -6.27
C PHE A 49 -2.87 -9.09 -5.13
N GLY A 50 -1.58 -9.36 -4.98
CA GLY A 50 -1.05 -10.14 -3.87
C GLY A 50 -0.79 -9.26 -2.66
N ILE A 51 0.06 -8.24 -2.80
CA ILE A 51 0.49 -7.44 -1.64
C ILE A 51 -0.50 -6.32 -1.34
N TYR A 52 -0.73 -5.39 -2.27
CA TYR A 52 -1.54 -4.20 -2.00
C TYR A 52 -3.00 -4.55 -1.71
N PHE A 53 -3.62 -5.37 -2.57
CA PHE A 53 -4.99 -5.81 -2.35
C PHE A 53 -5.16 -6.54 -1.00
N MET A 54 -4.28 -7.51 -0.68
CA MET A 54 -4.40 -8.28 0.56
C MET A 54 -4.10 -7.43 1.79
N THR A 55 -3.09 -6.56 1.72
CA THR A 55 -2.74 -5.66 2.83
C THR A 55 -3.89 -4.69 3.11
N THR A 56 -4.49 -4.11 2.08
CA THR A 56 -5.69 -3.27 2.25
C THR A 56 -6.87 -4.07 2.78
N TYR A 57 -7.05 -5.32 2.33
CA TYR A 57 -8.10 -6.20 2.86
C TYR A 57 -7.93 -6.44 4.36
N LEU A 58 -6.73 -6.82 4.82
CA LEU A 58 -6.41 -7.04 6.23
C LEU A 58 -6.54 -5.75 7.05
N PHE A 59 -6.06 -4.63 6.51
CA PHE A 59 -6.21 -3.31 7.10
C PHE A 59 -7.69 -2.96 7.34
N LEU A 60 -8.57 -3.25 6.39
CA LEU A 60 -10.01 -2.97 6.55
C LEU A 60 -10.69 -3.99 7.47
N GLN A 61 -10.29 -5.26 7.41
CA GLN A 61 -10.84 -6.33 8.23
C GLN A 61 -10.58 -6.10 9.73
N TRP A 62 -9.42 -5.54 10.07
CA TRP A 62 -9.01 -5.30 11.47
C TRP A 62 -9.24 -3.86 11.94
N LEU A 63 -10.12 -3.10 11.26
CA LEU A 63 -10.51 -1.76 11.73
C LEU A 63 -11.04 -1.82 13.18
N PRO A 64 -10.62 -0.88 14.04
CA PRO A 64 -11.05 -0.87 15.43
C PRO A 64 -12.56 -0.66 15.56
N THR A 65 -13.19 -1.35 16.51
CA THR A 65 -14.62 -1.19 16.80
C THR A 65 -14.97 0.22 17.28
N LYS A 66 -14.09 0.81 18.10
CA LYS A 66 -14.18 2.22 18.52
C LYS A 66 -13.27 3.07 17.64
N ARG A 67 -13.87 3.87 16.76
CA ARG A 67 -13.18 4.69 15.76
C ARG A 67 -13.08 6.16 16.22
N THR A 68 -12.33 6.41 17.29
CA THR A 68 -11.97 7.78 17.68
C THR A 68 -10.79 8.26 16.83
N PHE A 69 -10.59 9.58 16.72
CA PHE A 69 -9.44 10.11 16.00
C PHE A 69 -8.12 9.50 16.48
N LEU A 70 -7.92 9.45 17.80
CA LEU A 70 -6.69 8.89 18.39
C LEU A 70 -6.55 7.38 18.14
N SER A 71 -7.65 6.60 18.18
CA SER A 71 -7.55 5.16 17.91
C SER A 71 -7.22 4.89 16.46
N MET A 72 -7.75 5.69 15.53
CA MET A 72 -7.44 5.58 14.10
C MET A 72 -6.01 5.98 13.78
N VAL A 73 -5.50 7.08 14.36
CA VAL A 73 -4.10 7.49 14.17
C VAL A 73 -3.15 6.41 14.67
N LYS A 74 -3.40 5.84 15.86
CA LYS A 74 -2.58 4.73 16.39
C LYS A 74 -2.66 3.49 15.50
N TYR A 75 -3.86 3.15 15.03
CA TYR A 75 -4.07 2.01 14.13
C TYR A 75 -3.29 2.16 12.82
N ILE A 76 -3.40 3.30 12.16
CA ILE A 76 -2.66 3.60 10.93
C ILE A 76 -1.15 3.59 11.20
N SER A 77 -0.70 4.16 12.32
CA SER A 77 0.71 4.16 12.70
C SER A 77 1.29 2.74 12.79
N TYR A 78 0.54 1.78 13.34
CA TYR A 78 0.99 0.37 13.38
C TYR A 78 1.15 -0.25 11.99
N TRP A 79 0.23 0.05 11.08
CA TRP A 79 0.32 -0.42 9.69
C TRP A 79 1.46 0.24 8.92
N VAL A 80 1.72 1.52 9.16
CA VAL A 80 2.88 2.24 8.60
C VAL A 80 4.18 1.65 9.13
N ILE A 81 4.28 1.37 10.43
CA ILE A 81 5.46 0.70 11.01
C ILE A 81 5.65 -0.68 10.39
N TYR A 82 4.58 -1.46 10.21
CA TYR A 82 4.64 -2.76 9.55
C TYR A 82 5.17 -2.67 8.12
N SER A 83 4.64 -1.73 7.32
CA SER A 83 5.11 -1.46 5.96
C SER A 83 6.58 -1.05 5.93
N LEU A 84 6.98 -0.15 6.83
CA LEU A 84 8.35 0.34 6.95
C LEU A 84 9.34 -0.79 7.31
N ILE A 85 8.96 -1.69 8.20
CA ILE A 85 9.79 -2.87 8.53
C ILE A 85 10.05 -3.71 7.28
N ILE A 86 9.00 -3.95 6.48
CA ILE A 86 9.12 -4.69 5.22
C ILE A 86 10.06 -3.97 4.26
N GLU A 87 9.88 -2.66 4.06
CA GLU A 87 10.73 -1.86 3.18
C GLU A 87 12.20 -1.89 3.60
N VAL A 88 12.48 -1.75 4.91
CA VAL A 88 13.84 -1.82 5.45
C VAL A 88 14.48 -3.19 5.19
N ILE A 89 13.70 -4.27 5.32
CA ILE A 89 14.17 -5.63 4.99
C ILE A 89 14.53 -5.71 3.50
N PHE A 90 13.66 -5.26 2.61
CA PHE A 90 13.91 -5.29 1.16
C PHE A 90 15.09 -4.41 0.75
N LEU A 91 15.28 -3.23 1.36
CA LEU A 91 16.46 -2.39 1.17
C LEU A 91 17.73 -3.11 1.63
N SER A 92 17.68 -3.78 2.80
CA SER A 92 18.84 -4.51 3.34
C SER A 92 19.25 -5.72 2.50
N TRP A 93 18.31 -6.34 1.79
CA TRP A 93 18.58 -7.43 0.85
C TRP A 93 19.00 -6.95 -0.55
N GLY A 94 18.94 -5.64 -0.82
CA GLY A 94 19.27 -5.08 -2.13
C GLY A 94 18.23 -5.34 -3.21
N GLU A 95 17.02 -5.78 -2.82
CA GLU A 95 15.88 -6.04 -3.72
C GLU A 95 15.23 -4.74 -4.22
N ILE A 96 15.41 -3.66 -3.46
CA ILE A 96 14.92 -2.32 -3.77
C ILE A 96 16.04 -1.35 -3.42
N GLN A 97 16.21 -0.33 -4.24
CA GLN A 97 17.07 0.82 -3.94
C GLN A 97 16.25 2.09 -4.10
N HIS A 98 16.35 2.99 -3.11
CA HIS A 98 15.79 4.33 -3.25
C HIS A 98 16.52 5.10 -4.34
N GLY A 99 15.74 5.76 -5.19
CA GLY A 99 16.22 6.62 -6.26
C GLY A 99 15.79 8.07 -6.05
N LEU A 100 16.42 8.98 -6.80
CA LEU A 100 16.15 10.42 -6.74
C LEU A 100 16.23 10.96 -5.30
N TRP A 101 15.18 11.64 -4.84
CA TRP A 101 15.06 12.22 -3.50
C TRP A 101 14.24 11.33 -2.55
N TRP A 102 13.79 10.16 -3.02
CA TRP A 102 12.99 9.25 -2.20
C TRP A 102 13.85 8.67 -1.08
N ASN A 103 13.25 8.55 0.10
CA ASN A 103 13.87 7.96 1.29
C ASN A 103 12.77 7.48 2.24
N LEU A 104 13.16 6.82 3.33
CA LEU A 104 12.23 6.24 4.30
C LEU A 104 11.20 7.23 4.87
N TRP A 105 11.53 8.53 4.99
CA TRP A 105 10.56 9.52 5.47
C TRP A 105 9.43 9.76 4.48
N TYR A 106 9.74 9.75 3.19
CA TYR A 106 8.72 9.86 2.15
C TYR A 106 7.85 8.61 2.08
N SER A 107 8.43 7.42 2.32
CA SER A 107 7.66 6.18 2.45
C SER A 107 6.68 6.24 3.63
N ILE A 108 7.13 6.69 4.81
CA ILE A 108 6.26 6.87 5.98
C ILE A 108 5.09 7.81 5.67
N LEU A 109 5.37 8.95 5.04
CA LEU A 109 4.34 9.93 4.69
C LEU A 109 3.35 9.37 3.66
N SER A 110 3.86 8.67 2.64
CA SER A 110 3.05 8.02 1.60
C SER A 110 2.14 6.95 2.20
N ASP A 111 2.66 6.08 3.07
CA ASP A 111 1.89 5.03 3.71
C ASP A 111 0.80 5.60 4.60
N PHE A 112 1.10 6.64 5.39
CA PHE A 112 0.08 7.35 6.17
C PHE A 112 -1.04 7.89 5.28
N LEU A 113 -0.69 8.48 4.13
CA LEU A 113 -1.65 9.01 3.18
C LEU A 113 -2.49 7.88 2.56
N LEU A 114 -1.87 6.79 2.13
CA LEU A 114 -2.53 5.64 1.50
C LEU A 114 -3.51 4.96 2.46
N PHE A 115 -3.07 4.60 3.67
CA PHE A 115 -3.96 3.98 4.66
C PHE A 115 -5.11 4.91 5.07
N SER A 116 -4.86 6.22 5.16
CA SER A 116 -5.92 7.20 5.39
C SER A 116 -6.91 7.24 4.23
N LEU A 117 -6.43 7.28 2.99
CA LEU A 117 -7.25 7.25 1.79
C LEU A 117 -8.13 6.00 1.74
N PHE A 118 -7.56 4.82 2.00
CA PHE A 118 -8.31 3.57 2.03
C PHE A 118 -9.39 3.58 3.11
N PHE A 119 -9.09 4.08 4.30
CA PHE A 119 -10.09 4.23 5.36
C PHE A 119 -11.23 5.16 4.96
N PHE A 120 -10.93 6.34 4.41
CA PHE A 120 -11.96 7.30 3.98
C PHE A 120 -12.79 6.77 2.82
N HIS A 121 -12.16 6.16 1.83
CA HIS A 121 -12.84 5.53 0.70
C HIS A 121 -13.78 4.41 1.18
N HIS A 122 -13.32 3.52 2.05
CA HIS A 122 -14.16 2.45 2.59
C HIS A 122 -15.37 3.00 3.36
N ASN A 123 -15.17 4.00 4.23
CA ASN A 123 -16.28 4.62 4.95
C ASN A 123 -17.26 5.33 4.01
N TRP A 124 -16.76 6.00 2.97
CA TRP A 124 -17.60 6.63 1.97
C TRP A 124 -18.45 5.59 1.22
N PHE A 125 -17.82 4.52 0.74
CA PHE A 125 -18.51 3.44 0.02
C PHE A 125 -19.58 2.77 0.89
N THR A 126 -19.24 2.41 2.14
CA THR A 126 -20.18 1.76 3.05
C THR A 126 -21.36 2.64 3.48
N LYS A 127 -21.24 3.96 3.40
CA LYS A 127 -22.33 4.91 3.70
C LYS A 127 -23.32 5.05 2.54
N HIS A 128 -22.88 4.80 1.30
CA HIS A 128 -23.68 5.03 0.08
C HIS A 128 -24.05 3.73 -0.66
N SER A 129 -23.72 2.57 -0.10
CA SER A 129 -24.11 1.24 -0.60
C SER A 129 -25.22 0.63 0.26
#